data_AF-A0A952T6T0-F1
#
_entry.id   AF-A0A952T6T0-F1
#
_cell.length_a   1.000
_cell.length_b   1.000
_cell.length_c   1.000
_cell.angle_alpha   90.00
_cell.angle_beta   90.00
_cell.angle_gamma   90.00
#
_symmetry.space_group_name_H-M   'P 1'
#
loop_
_entity.id
_entity.type
_entity.pdbx_description
1 polymer ?
#
loop_
_entity_poly.entity_id
_entity_poly.type
_entity_poly.pdbx_seq_one_letter_code
_entity_poly.pdbx_strand_id
1 'polypeptide(L)'
;METANRTESPEETKRLAIITLVCVIGFITTILVLQIAFSSILEDGGWYPNYLTLSTLLSLVCLVGIWKMKRWAVFAYTILAVSNQIISFMAETWDLTALIVPALIVIASLANVKKMSGSSNSWMVGSLAGVVAIALLYFFVVQPGVEINAQRTAELEQRLRELEEKDDDGNTDNFLAAAISLREAARQVNEASPLIVDSETRLDGAEVLPNNTFRYNYTLVNVTKAQLDTLDVKRQLETDMIHVLRTNVGAQVFRDHKTTVVYRYHDKNDAYVFNVTVTPEMYSLLNMPVQTNN
;
A
#
# COMPACT_ATOMS: atom_id res chain seq x y z
N MET A 1 -39.91 49.58 3.74
CA MET A 1 -39.39 48.56 4.67
C MET A 1 -37.89 48.63 4.58
N GLU A 2 -37.29 49.21 5.60
CA GLU A 2 -35.91 49.68 5.66
C GLU A 2 -34.93 48.50 5.66
N THR A 3 -34.19 48.31 4.57
CA THR A 3 -33.02 47.44 4.56
C THR A 3 -31.93 48.13 5.37
N ALA A 4 -31.94 47.91 6.68
CA ALA A 4 -30.88 48.35 7.58
C ALA A 4 -29.55 47.80 7.06
N ASN A 5 -28.77 48.69 6.44
CA ASN A 5 -27.39 48.46 6.06
C ASN A 5 -26.60 48.30 7.36
N ARG A 6 -26.46 47.06 7.85
CA ARG A 6 -25.55 46.75 8.96
C ARG A 6 -24.13 47.07 8.47
N THR A 7 -23.61 48.22 8.85
CA THR A 7 -22.19 48.50 8.77
C THR A 7 -21.49 47.52 9.70
N GLU A 8 -20.89 46.46 9.13
CA GLU A 8 -20.04 45.54 9.87
C GLU A 8 -18.97 46.33 10.63
N SER A 9 -18.77 45.97 11.90
CA SER A 9 -17.76 46.67 12.69
C SER A 9 -16.35 46.36 12.16
N PRO A 10 -15.38 47.30 12.25
CA PRO A 10 -14.00 47.05 11.80
C PRO A 10 -13.36 45.80 12.43
N GLU A 11 -13.82 45.43 13.62
CA GLU A 11 -13.43 44.22 14.34
C GLU A 11 -13.98 42.93 13.69
N GLU A 12 -15.21 42.94 13.19
CA GLU A 12 -15.82 41.79 12.50
C GLU A 12 -15.17 41.54 11.14
N THR A 13 -14.94 42.60 10.35
CA THR A 13 -14.26 42.51 9.06
C THR A 13 -12.85 41.92 9.20
N LYS A 14 -12.09 42.35 10.22
CA LYS A 14 -10.76 41.77 10.52
C LYS A 14 -10.82 40.28 10.86
N ARG A 15 -11.80 39.86 11.67
CA ARG A 15 -11.99 38.45 12.05
C ARG A 15 -12.34 37.58 10.85
N LEU A 16 -13.26 38.04 10.00
CA LEU A 16 -13.68 37.33 8.80
C LEU A 16 -12.51 37.19 7.81
N ALA A 17 -11.68 38.23 7.69
CA ALA A 17 -10.46 38.21 6.88
C ALA A 17 -9.44 37.18 7.40
N ILE A 18 -9.20 37.11 8.71
CA ILE A 18 -8.28 36.12 9.31
C ILE A 18 -8.76 34.69 9.03
N ILE A 19 -10.04 34.39 9.25
CA ILE A 19 -10.59 33.05 9.03
C ILE A 19 -10.51 32.68 7.54
N THR A 20 -10.82 33.62 6.65
CA THR A 20 -10.72 33.40 5.20
C THR A 20 -9.28 33.12 4.78
N LEU A 21 -8.31 33.92 5.23
CA LEU A 21 -6.89 33.73 4.94
C LEU A 21 -6.41 32.34 5.37
N VAL A 22 -6.75 31.95 6.59
CA VAL A 22 -6.35 30.67 7.17
C VAL A 22 -7.02 29.49 6.47
N CYS A 23 -8.29 29.62 6.06
CA CYS A 23 -8.96 28.59 5.26
C CYS A 23 -8.32 28.45 3.87
N VAL A 24 -7.96 29.55 3.20
CA VAL A 24 -7.26 29.52 1.90
C VAL A 24 -5.93 28.79 2.00
N ILE A 25 -5.12 29.11 3.01
CA ILE A 25 -3.87 28.37 3.29
C ILE A 25 -4.18 26.89 3.50
N GLY A 26 -5.19 26.58 4.32
CA GLY A 26 -5.65 25.21 4.55
C GLY A 26 -6.01 24.46 3.26
N PHE A 27 -6.77 25.07 2.34
CA PHE A 27 -7.11 24.46 1.05
C PHE A 27 -5.87 24.16 0.21
N ILE A 28 -4.94 25.11 0.11
CA ILE A 28 -3.68 24.91 -0.62
C ILE A 28 -2.90 23.73 -0.03
N THR A 29 -2.79 23.67 1.29
CA THR A 29 -2.13 22.56 1.98
C THR A 29 -2.83 21.23 1.72
N THR A 30 -4.16 21.17 1.76
CA THR A 30 -4.88 19.92 1.46
C THR A 30 -4.66 19.43 0.03
N ILE A 31 -4.53 20.33 -0.94
CA ILE A 31 -4.24 19.96 -2.33
C ILE A 31 -2.83 19.36 -2.44
N LEU A 32 -1.84 19.98 -1.79
CA LEU A 32 -0.46 19.46 -1.75
C LEU A 32 -0.38 18.09 -1.08
N VAL A 33 -1.05 17.90 0.06
CA VAL A 33 -1.09 16.61 0.76
C VAL A 33 -1.78 15.55 -0.10
N LEU A 34 -2.85 15.91 -0.82
CA LEU A 34 -3.53 15.00 -1.73
C LEU A 34 -2.62 14.55 -2.88
N GLN A 35 -1.78 15.44 -3.40
CA GLN A 35 -0.79 15.10 -4.44
C GLN A 35 0.24 14.09 -3.92
N ILE A 36 0.78 14.30 -2.71
CA ILE A 36 1.73 13.39 -2.06
C ILE A 36 1.08 12.02 -1.76
N ALA A 37 -0.17 12.05 -1.30
CA ALA A 37 -0.91 10.82 -1.06
C ALA A 37 -1.15 10.03 -2.36
N PHE A 38 -1.42 10.72 -3.47
CA PHE A 38 -1.62 10.07 -4.77
C PHE A 38 -0.32 9.47 -5.33
N SER A 39 0.82 10.15 -5.20
CA SER A 39 2.10 9.58 -5.65
C SER A 39 2.47 8.33 -4.85
N SER A 40 2.31 8.37 -3.53
CA SER A 40 2.63 7.23 -2.66
C SER A 40 1.69 6.02 -2.83
N ILE A 41 0.43 6.24 -3.22
CA ILE A 41 -0.49 5.13 -3.60
C ILE A 41 0.03 4.37 -4.82
N LEU A 42 0.59 5.08 -5.82
CA LEU A 42 1.08 4.48 -7.06
C LEU A 42 2.39 3.70 -6.88
N GLU A 43 3.15 4.00 -5.83
CA GLU A 43 4.45 3.35 -5.55
C GLU A 43 4.32 2.10 -4.68
N ASP A 44 3.59 2.17 -3.55
CA ASP A 44 3.68 1.11 -2.52
C ASP A 44 2.33 0.57 -1.99
N GLY A 45 1.17 1.07 -2.44
CA GLY A 45 -0.16 0.50 -2.10
C GLY A 45 -0.50 0.37 -0.60
N GLY A 46 0.32 0.93 0.30
CA GLY A 46 0.22 0.75 1.75
C GLY A 46 -1.03 1.36 2.39
N TRP A 47 -1.24 1.08 3.68
CA TRP A 47 -2.41 1.57 4.43
C TRP A 47 -2.34 3.09 4.69
N TYR A 48 -1.15 3.65 4.86
CA TYR A 48 -0.95 5.06 5.26
C TYR A 48 -1.39 6.07 4.18
N PRO A 49 -1.06 5.89 2.89
CA PRO A 49 -1.58 6.76 1.82
C PRO A 49 -3.11 6.77 1.68
N ASN A 50 -3.76 5.61 1.89
CA ASN A 50 -5.22 5.47 1.88
C ASN A 50 -5.86 6.18 3.10
N TYR A 51 -5.22 6.09 4.27
CA TYR A 51 -5.63 6.87 5.44
C TYR A 51 -5.50 8.38 5.18
N LEU A 52 -4.37 8.80 4.63
CA LEU A 52 -4.04 10.20 4.39
C LEU A 52 -5.02 10.85 3.42
N THR A 53 -5.41 10.15 2.35
CA THR A 53 -6.44 10.61 1.41
C THR A 53 -7.79 10.82 2.12
N LEU A 54 -8.27 9.84 2.89
CA LEU A 54 -9.55 9.95 3.61
C LEU A 54 -9.54 11.08 4.66
N SER A 55 -8.47 11.21 5.44
CA SER A 55 -8.34 12.26 6.46
C SER A 55 -8.23 13.66 5.83
N THR A 56 -7.64 13.77 4.64
CA THR A 56 -7.55 15.02 3.88
C THR A 56 -8.92 15.44 3.34
N LEU A 57 -9.72 14.51 2.83
CA LEU A 57 -11.10 14.78 2.40
C LEU A 57 -11.97 15.24 3.58
N LEU A 58 -11.83 14.62 4.75
CA LEU A 58 -12.56 15.02 5.93
C LEU A 58 -12.10 16.41 6.44
N SER A 59 -10.81 16.71 6.31
CA SER A 59 -10.24 18.02 6.62
C SER A 59 -10.80 19.12 5.72
N LEU A 60 -11.02 18.84 4.42
CA LEU A 60 -11.67 19.76 3.48
C LEU A 60 -13.10 20.10 3.90
N VAL A 61 -13.89 19.10 4.31
CA VAL A 61 -15.25 19.30 4.82
C VAL A 61 -15.23 20.21 6.06
N CYS A 62 -14.27 19.99 6.95
CA CYS A 62 -14.11 20.82 8.14
C CYS A 62 -13.70 22.26 7.78
N LEU A 63 -12.79 22.47 6.82
CA LEU A 63 -12.40 23.80 6.35
C LEU A 63 -13.57 24.58 5.77
N VAL A 64 -14.43 23.94 4.96
CA VAL A 64 -15.68 24.55 4.47
C VAL A 64 -16.60 24.92 5.64
N GLY A 65 -16.72 24.06 6.65
CA GLY A 65 -17.50 24.33 7.85
C GLY A 65 -16.96 25.50 8.68
N ILE A 66 -15.64 25.60 8.83
CA ILE A 66 -14.97 26.71 9.52
C ILE A 66 -15.19 28.02 8.75
N TRP A 67 -15.04 28.01 7.42
CA TRP A 67 -15.33 29.16 6.57
C TRP A 67 -16.80 29.61 6.71
N LYS A 68 -17.74 28.66 6.78
CA LYS A 68 -19.16 28.94 7.03
C LYS A 68 -19.49 29.25 8.51
N MET A 69 -18.48 29.54 9.34
CA MET A 69 -18.61 29.95 10.75
C MET A 69 -19.40 28.96 11.60
N LYS A 70 -19.13 27.66 11.43
CA LYS A 70 -19.78 26.58 12.17
C LYS A 70 -18.89 26.05 13.30
N ARG A 71 -19.41 26.10 14.53
CA ARG A 71 -18.67 25.65 15.75
C ARG A 71 -18.23 24.20 15.69
N TRP A 72 -19.09 23.31 15.19
CA TRP A 72 -18.79 21.88 15.12
C TRP A 72 -17.54 21.59 14.27
N ALA A 73 -17.32 22.39 13.22
CA ALA A 73 -16.24 22.18 12.28
C ALA A 73 -14.89 22.49 12.90
N VAL A 74 -14.85 23.46 13.83
CA VAL A 74 -13.66 23.76 14.64
C VAL A 74 -13.26 22.55 15.46
N PHE A 75 -14.18 21.98 16.24
CA PHE A 75 -13.88 20.82 17.09
C PHE A 75 -13.54 19.57 16.27
N ALA A 76 -14.28 19.31 15.19
CA ALA A 76 -14.00 18.18 14.30
C ALA A 76 -12.61 18.30 13.66
N TYR A 77 -12.24 19.50 13.17
CA TYR A 77 -10.91 19.76 12.62
C TYR A 77 -9.82 19.59 13.67
N THR A 78 -10.01 20.12 14.89
CA THR A 78 -9.03 19.99 15.98
C THR A 78 -8.78 18.53 16.33
N ILE A 79 -9.84 17.72 16.47
CA ILE A 79 -9.72 16.29 16.75
C ILE A 79 -8.96 15.60 15.61
N LEU A 80 -9.37 15.86 14.36
CA LEU A 80 -8.73 15.27 13.19
C LEU A 80 -7.26 15.64 13.07
N ALA A 81 -6.91 16.90 13.33
CA ALA A 81 -5.53 17.37 13.34
C ALA A 81 -4.69 16.66 14.41
N VAL A 82 -5.21 16.49 15.63
CA VAL A 82 -4.52 15.76 16.70
C VAL A 82 -4.35 14.28 16.35
N SER A 83 -5.42 13.62 15.86
CA SER A 83 -5.36 12.23 15.41
C SER A 83 -4.33 12.03 14.30
N ASN A 84 -4.27 12.95 13.31
CA ASN A 84 -3.26 12.93 12.26
C ASN A 84 -1.83 12.98 12.83
N GLN A 85 -1.56 13.81 13.85
CA GLN A 85 -0.24 13.87 14.46
C GLN A 85 0.14 12.58 15.19
N ILE A 86 -0.82 11.98 15.91
CA ILE A 86 -0.61 10.69 16.60
C ILE A 86 -0.30 9.60 15.56
N ILE A 87 -1.05 9.56 14.46
CA ILE A 87 -0.87 8.55 13.42
C ILE A 87 0.45 8.74 12.66
N SER A 88 0.83 9.98 12.34
CA SER A 88 2.14 10.24 11.74
C SER A 88 3.29 9.88 12.69
N PHE A 89 3.12 10.04 14.01
CA PHE A 89 4.10 9.59 15.00
C PHE A 89 4.20 8.07 15.07
N MET A 90 3.07 7.36 15.08
CA MET A 90 3.03 5.89 15.04
C MET A 90 3.57 5.30 13.74
N ALA A 91 3.39 6.01 12.62
CA ALA A 91 3.89 5.60 11.31
C ALA A 91 5.37 5.94 11.10
N GLU A 92 6.05 6.54 12.08
CA GLU A 92 7.44 7.03 11.99
C GLU A 92 7.69 8.05 10.87
N THR A 93 6.63 8.55 10.22
CA THR A 93 6.67 9.58 9.18
C THR A 93 6.43 10.98 9.75
N TRP A 94 6.71 11.20 11.03
CA TRP A 94 6.36 12.45 11.70
C TRP A 94 7.28 13.59 11.26
N ASP A 95 6.65 14.69 10.84
CA ASP A 95 7.35 15.91 10.46
C ASP A 95 6.75 17.12 11.18
N LEU A 96 7.62 17.89 11.83
CA LEU A 96 7.24 19.11 12.55
C LEU A 96 6.64 20.16 11.60
N THR A 97 7.06 20.22 10.34
CA THR A 97 6.53 21.22 9.41
C THR A 97 5.05 20.98 9.08
N ALA A 98 4.62 19.71 9.09
CA ALA A 98 3.23 19.31 8.88
C ALA A 98 2.27 19.79 10.00
N LEU A 99 2.79 20.16 11.17
CA LEU A 99 1.99 20.67 12.29
C LEU A 99 1.68 22.17 12.18
N ILE A 100 2.51 22.95 11.47
CA ILE A 100 2.44 24.42 11.48
C ILE A 100 1.08 24.91 10.97
N VAL A 101 0.65 24.45 9.79
CA VAL A 101 -0.60 24.90 9.18
C VAL A 101 -1.83 24.44 9.98
N PRO A 102 -1.98 23.16 10.36
CA PRO A 102 -3.08 22.73 11.23
C PRO A 102 -3.14 23.50 12.55
N ALA A 103 -2.00 23.79 13.18
CA ALA A 103 -1.94 24.58 14.41
C ALA A 103 -2.45 26.02 14.20
N LEU A 104 -2.05 26.68 13.11
CA LEU A 104 -2.56 28.02 12.77
C LEU A 104 -4.08 28.02 12.55
N ILE A 105 -4.59 26.99 11.87
CA ILE A 105 -6.03 26.81 11.65
C ILE A 105 -6.78 26.63 12.97
N VAL A 106 -6.28 25.75 13.84
CA VAL A 106 -6.88 25.50 15.16
C VAL A 106 -6.85 26.77 16.04
N ILE A 107 -5.72 27.48 16.11
CA ILE A 107 -5.57 28.69 16.93
C ILE A 107 -6.53 29.78 16.44
N ALA A 108 -6.54 30.07 15.13
CA ALA A 108 -7.38 31.11 14.56
C ALA A 108 -8.89 30.78 14.69
N SER A 109 -9.26 29.52 14.52
CA SER A 109 -10.65 29.07 14.63
C SER A 109 -11.14 29.05 16.08
N LEU A 110 -10.33 28.57 17.03
CA LEU A 110 -10.65 28.59 18.46
C LEU A 110 -10.77 30.01 19.01
N ALA A 111 -9.90 30.93 18.60
CA ALA A 111 -9.99 32.35 18.99
C ALA A 111 -11.33 33.00 18.60
N ASN A 112 -12.01 32.46 17.59
CA ASN A 112 -13.28 32.96 17.08
C ASN A 112 -14.50 32.07 17.41
N VAL A 113 -14.32 30.95 18.11
CA VAL A 113 -15.37 29.93 18.32
C VAL A 113 -16.61 30.47 19.06
N LYS A 114 -16.43 31.39 20.01
CA LYS A 114 -17.53 31.99 20.80
C LYS A 114 -18.52 32.74 19.92
N LYS A 115 -18.07 33.32 18.80
CA LYS A 115 -18.90 34.11 17.87
C LYS A 115 -19.51 33.26 16.73
N MET A 116 -19.06 32.02 16.56
CA MET A 116 -19.62 31.12 15.55
C MET A 116 -21.03 30.67 15.93
N SER A 117 -21.87 30.33 14.96
CA SER A 117 -23.23 29.85 15.23
C SER A 117 -23.19 28.45 15.87
N GLY A 118 -23.88 28.27 17.00
CA GLY A 118 -24.13 26.96 17.58
C GLY A 118 -25.31 26.31 16.85
N SER A 119 -25.06 25.27 16.06
CA SER A 119 -26.15 24.40 15.62
C SER A 119 -26.65 23.61 16.84
N SER A 120 -27.96 23.58 17.08
CA SER A 120 -28.59 22.83 18.16
C SER A 120 -28.28 21.32 18.03
N ASN A 121 -27.27 20.90 18.78
CA ASN A 121 -26.84 19.61 19.35
C ASN A 121 -27.43 18.23 18.97
N SER A 122 -28.33 18.05 18.00
CA SER A 122 -28.88 16.70 17.73
C SER A 122 -28.00 15.81 16.84
N TRP A 123 -27.14 16.39 16.01
CA TRP A 123 -26.33 15.64 15.04
C TRP A 123 -24.88 15.40 15.50
N MET A 124 -24.45 16.09 16.57
CA MET A 124 -23.08 16.09 17.08
C MET A 124 -22.70 14.75 17.74
N VAL A 125 -23.69 14.04 18.28
CA VAL A 125 -23.53 12.67 18.80
C VAL A 125 -23.25 11.68 17.66
N GLY A 126 -23.80 11.93 16.46
CA GLY A 126 -23.55 11.13 15.27
C GLY A 126 -22.14 11.30 14.69
N SER A 127 -21.58 12.51 14.73
CA SER A 127 -20.20 12.77 14.24
C SER A 127 -19.12 12.25 15.18
N LEU A 128 -19.34 12.31 16.51
CA LEU A 128 -18.45 11.66 17.48
C LEU A 128 -18.48 10.13 17.34
N ALA A 129 -19.68 9.55 17.14
CA ALA A 129 -19.81 8.12 16.86
C ALA A 129 -19.12 7.72 15.55
N GLY A 130 -19.17 8.56 14.51
CA GLY A 130 -18.47 8.32 13.24
C GLY A 130 -16.94 8.35 13.38
N VAL A 131 -16.38 9.32 14.11
CA VAL A 131 -14.92 9.41 14.35
C VAL A 131 -14.43 8.29 15.25
N VAL A 132 -15.21 7.93 16.29
CA VAL A 132 -14.93 6.75 17.13
C VAL A 132 -15.05 5.47 16.31
N ALA A 133 -16.03 5.34 15.42
CA ALA A 133 -16.16 4.18 14.53
C ALA A 133 -15.00 4.07 13.53
N ILE A 134 -14.51 5.19 12.99
CA ILE A 134 -13.32 5.20 12.12
C ILE A 134 -12.06 4.86 12.94
N ALA A 135 -11.92 5.40 14.15
CA ALA A 135 -10.81 5.06 15.05
C ALA A 135 -10.86 3.59 15.51
N LEU A 136 -12.05 3.03 15.74
CA LEU A 136 -12.26 1.63 16.06
C LEU A 136 -12.04 0.72 14.84
N LEU A 137 -12.49 1.10 13.65
CA LEU A 137 -12.16 0.40 12.40
C LEU A 137 -10.65 0.39 12.18
N TYR A 138 -9.98 1.52 12.43
CA TYR A 138 -8.52 1.60 12.34
C TYR A 138 -7.83 0.70 13.38
N PHE A 139 -8.28 0.73 14.63
CA PHE A 139 -7.70 -0.05 15.73
C PHE A 139 -7.95 -1.56 15.62
N PHE A 140 -9.12 -1.98 15.12
CA PHE A 140 -9.50 -3.40 15.04
C PHE A 140 -9.30 -4.04 13.67
N VAL A 141 -9.21 -3.27 12.58
CA VAL A 141 -9.07 -3.81 11.21
C VAL A 141 -7.71 -3.51 10.61
N VAL A 142 -7.15 -2.32 10.83
CA VAL A 142 -5.90 -1.88 10.17
C VAL A 142 -4.67 -2.24 11.01
N GLN A 143 -4.65 -1.94 12.31
CA GLN A 143 -3.52 -2.25 13.20
C GLN A 143 -3.05 -3.73 13.16
N PRO A 144 -3.94 -4.74 13.20
CA PRO A 144 -3.50 -6.14 13.14
C PRO A 144 -2.78 -6.48 11.83
N GLY A 145 -3.21 -5.90 10.71
CA GLY A 145 -2.56 -6.10 9.41
C GLY A 145 -1.17 -5.47 9.33
N VAL A 146 -0.97 -4.32 9.98
CA VAL A 146 0.33 -3.63 10.04
C VAL A 146 1.31 -4.41 10.90
N GLU A 147 0.87 -4.92 12.05
CA GLU A 147 1.73 -5.63 13.00
C GLU A 147 2.14 -7.01 12.46
N ILE A 148 1.24 -7.70 11.76
CA ILE A 148 1.55 -8.96 11.04
C ILE A 148 2.59 -8.73 9.93
N ASN A 149 2.47 -7.62 9.19
CA ASN A 149 3.42 -7.30 8.11
C ASN A 149 4.78 -6.85 8.67
N ALA A 150 4.79 -6.04 9.74
CA ALA A 150 6.01 -5.59 10.40
C ALA A 150 6.78 -6.77 11.06
N GLN A 151 6.07 -7.68 11.72
CA GLN A 151 6.69 -8.90 12.27
C GLN A 151 7.28 -9.79 11.17
N ARG A 152 6.58 -9.94 10.05
CA ARG A 152 7.08 -10.71 8.90
C ARG A 152 8.34 -10.07 8.32
N THR A 153 8.38 -8.75 8.18
CA THR A 153 9.56 -8.03 7.70
C THR A 153 10.74 -8.16 8.66
N ALA A 154 10.51 -8.00 9.97
CA ALA A 154 11.53 -8.17 10.99
C ALA A 154 12.08 -9.61 11.05
N GLU A 155 11.22 -10.63 10.92
CA GLU A 155 11.66 -12.03 10.84
C GLU A 155 12.51 -12.28 9.59
N LEU A 156 12.13 -11.70 8.44
CA LEU A 156 12.90 -11.81 7.22
C LEU A 156 14.22 -11.06 7.26
N GLU A 157 14.27 -9.88 7.89
CA GLU A 157 15.53 -9.14 8.12
C GLU A 157 16.47 -9.90 9.05
N GLN A 158 15.93 -10.53 10.10
CA GLN A 158 16.72 -11.36 10.98
C GLN A 158 17.28 -12.58 10.23
N ARG A 159 16.44 -13.28 9.45
CA ARG A 159 16.89 -14.42 8.62
C ARG A 159 17.90 -14.00 7.55
N LEU A 160 17.78 -12.78 7.02
CA LEU A 160 18.76 -12.23 6.08
C LEU A 160 20.10 -11.98 6.76
N ARG A 161 20.12 -11.39 7.96
CA ARG A 161 21.37 -11.19 8.73
C ARG A 161 22.05 -12.51 9.09
N GLU A 162 21.27 -13.53 9.46
CA GLU A 162 21.78 -14.88 9.71
C GLU A 162 22.37 -15.53 8.44
N LEU A 163 21.83 -15.20 7.26
CA LEU A 163 22.38 -15.63 5.97
C LEU A 163 23.64 -14.83 5.60
N GLU A 164 23.68 -13.52 5.84
CA GLU A 164 24.85 -12.66 5.63
C GLU A 164 26.03 -13.09 6.51
N GLU A 165 25.79 -13.40 7.79
CA GLU A 165 26.83 -13.87 8.72
C GLU A 165 27.39 -15.25 8.31
N LYS A 166 26.60 -16.05 7.61
CA LYS A 166 26.98 -17.40 7.19
C LYS A 166 27.74 -17.44 5.85
N ASP A 167 27.69 -16.37 5.06
CA ASP A 167 28.24 -16.25 3.71
C ASP A 167 29.43 -15.26 3.67
N ASP A 168 30.35 -15.38 4.64
CA ASP A 168 31.61 -14.62 4.76
C ASP A 168 32.65 -15.04 3.70
N ASP A 169 32.28 -15.06 2.42
CA ASP A 169 33.17 -15.36 1.28
C ASP A 169 33.36 -14.19 0.29
N GLY A 170 32.78 -13.02 0.58
CA GLY A 170 33.09 -11.77 -0.11
C GLY A 170 32.31 -11.49 -1.40
N ASN A 171 31.18 -12.16 -1.65
CA ASN A 171 30.27 -11.92 -2.78
C ASN A 171 28.88 -11.34 -2.37
N THR A 172 28.81 -10.72 -1.18
CA THR A 172 27.58 -10.37 -0.45
C THR A 172 26.65 -9.40 -1.20
N ASP A 173 27.19 -8.44 -1.95
CA ASP A 173 26.41 -7.40 -2.63
C ASP A 173 25.48 -7.96 -3.73
N ASN A 174 25.89 -9.03 -4.41
CA ASN A 174 25.11 -9.62 -5.51
C ASN A 174 24.01 -10.57 -4.99
N PHE A 175 24.26 -11.28 -3.88
CA PHE A 175 23.28 -12.15 -3.25
C PHE A 175 22.15 -11.36 -2.58
N LEU A 176 22.49 -10.28 -1.86
CA LEU A 176 21.51 -9.42 -1.22
C LEU A 176 20.61 -8.71 -2.24
N ALA A 177 21.20 -8.19 -3.32
CA ALA A 177 20.44 -7.60 -4.42
C ALA A 177 19.47 -8.61 -5.06
N ALA A 178 19.92 -9.85 -5.29
CA ALA A 178 19.05 -10.91 -5.79
C ALA A 178 17.90 -11.21 -4.83
N ALA A 179 18.17 -11.33 -3.53
CA ALA A 179 17.15 -11.61 -2.52
C ALA A 179 16.08 -10.50 -2.45
N ILE A 180 16.49 -9.24 -2.51
CA ILE A 180 15.57 -8.09 -2.50
C ILE A 180 14.70 -8.09 -3.76
N SER A 181 15.30 -8.17 -4.95
CA SER A 181 14.58 -8.16 -6.23
C SER A 181 13.59 -9.31 -6.35
N LEU A 182 13.96 -10.51 -5.89
CA LEU A 182 13.07 -11.67 -5.92
C LEU A 182 11.92 -11.57 -4.91
N ARG A 183 12.17 -11.02 -3.72
CA ARG A 183 11.10 -10.80 -2.74
C ARG A 183 10.10 -9.77 -3.23
N GLU A 184 10.57 -8.73 -3.89
CA GLU A 184 9.72 -7.71 -4.51
C GLU A 184 8.88 -8.31 -5.66
N ALA A 185 9.49 -9.13 -6.51
CA ALA A 185 8.76 -9.88 -7.54
C ALA A 185 7.68 -10.80 -6.93
N ALA A 186 7.98 -11.48 -5.82
CA ALA A 186 7.01 -12.31 -5.11
C ALA A 186 5.87 -11.47 -4.52
N ARG A 187 6.16 -10.29 -3.97
CA ARG A 187 5.15 -9.36 -3.45
C ARG A 187 4.17 -8.95 -4.56
N GLN A 188 4.68 -8.48 -5.70
CA GLN A 188 3.84 -8.05 -6.83
C GLN A 188 2.95 -9.19 -7.36
N VAL A 189 3.49 -10.41 -7.44
CA VAL A 189 2.70 -11.59 -7.81
C VAL A 189 1.60 -11.88 -6.80
N ASN A 190 1.93 -11.83 -5.50
CA ASN A 190 0.98 -12.09 -4.42
C ASN A 190 -0.14 -11.04 -4.35
N GLU A 191 0.15 -9.77 -4.64
CA GLU A 191 -0.86 -8.70 -4.70
C GLU A 191 -1.87 -8.90 -5.83
N ALA A 192 -1.42 -9.48 -6.95
CA ALA A 192 -2.29 -9.85 -8.06
C ALA A 192 -3.01 -11.20 -7.86
N SER A 193 -2.64 -11.96 -6.83
CA SER A 193 -3.15 -13.32 -6.57
C SER A 193 -4.30 -13.32 -5.53
N PRO A 194 -5.24 -14.29 -5.58
CA PRO A 194 -5.32 -15.36 -6.57
C PRO A 194 -5.83 -14.87 -7.94
N LEU A 195 -5.22 -15.37 -9.01
CA LEU A 195 -5.54 -14.98 -10.39
C LEU A 195 -5.81 -16.21 -11.26
N ILE A 196 -6.96 -16.25 -11.93
CA ILE A 196 -7.24 -17.25 -12.97
C ILE A 196 -6.42 -16.86 -14.21
N VAL A 197 -5.35 -17.62 -14.50
CA VAL A 197 -4.41 -17.30 -15.59
C VAL A 197 -4.84 -17.92 -16.92
N ASP A 198 -5.63 -19.00 -16.85
CA ASP A 198 -6.27 -19.66 -18.00
C ASP A 198 -7.52 -20.43 -17.53
N SER A 199 -8.15 -21.19 -18.42
CA SER A 199 -9.39 -21.93 -18.10
C SER A 199 -9.24 -23.06 -17.07
N GLU A 200 -8.02 -23.54 -16.86
CA GLU A 200 -7.71 -24.72 -16.02
C GLU A 200 -6.86 -24.38 -14.80
N THR A 201 -6.18 -23.23 -14.78
CA THR A 201 -5.14 -22.91 -13.82
C THR A 201 -5.40 -21.59 -13.11
N ARG A 202 -5.31 -21.63 -11.78
CA ARG A 202 -5.26 -20.45 -10.91
C ARG A 202 -3.87 -20.30 -10.35
N LEU A 203 -3.29 -19.12 -10.46
CA LEU A 203 -2.13 -18.69 -9.69
C LEU A 203 -2.58 -18.32 -8.28
N ASP A 204 -2.05 -19.01 -7.28
CA ASP A 204 -2.38 -18.77 -5.87
C ASP A 204 -1.42 -17.78 -5.22
N GLY A 205 -0.19 -17.71 -5.71
CA GLY A 205 0.84 -16.78 -5.25
C GLY A 205 2.25 -17.24 -5.59
N ALA A 206 3.23 -16.57 -4.99
CA ALA A 206 4.64 -16.88 -5.12
C ALA A 206 5.42 -16.65 -3.83
N GLU A 207 6.56 -17.32 -3.71
CA GLU A 207 7.45 -17.20 -2.56
C GLU A 207 8.91 -17.41 -2.97
N VAL A 208 9.82 -16.84 -2.17
CA VAL A 208 11.26 -17.07 -2.32
C VAL A 208 11.68 -18.16 -1.34
N LEU A 209 12.33 -19.19 -1.86
CA LEU A 209 12.89 -20.31 -1.11
C LEU A 209 14.41 -20.14 -0.97
N PRO A 210 15.04 -20.87 -0.03
CA PRO A 210 16.49 -20.93 0.05
C PRO A 210 17.16 -21.32 -1.28
N ASN A 211 18.46 -21.04 -1.41
CA ASN A 211 19.27 -21.35 -2.59
C ASN A 211 18.78 -20.65 -3.88
N ASN A 212 18.43 -19.36 -3.78
CA ASN A 212 18.05 -18.53 -4.95
C ASN A 212 16.96 -19.19 -5.81
N THR A 213 15.90 -19.66 -5.14
CA THR A 213 14.80 -20.37 -5.78
C THR A 213 13.52 -19.57 -5.64
N PHE A 214 12.87 -19.24 -6.74
CA PHE A 214 11.57 -18.58 -6.77
C PHE A 214 10.48 -19.61 -7.07
N ARG A 215 9.47 -19.72 -6.22
CA ARG A 215 8.39 -20.69 -6.39
C ARG A 215 7.06 -19.98 -6.67
N TYR A 216 6.44 -20.30 -7.80
CA TYR A 216 5.04 -20.02 -8.08
C TYR A 216 4.18 -21.20 -7.61
N ASN A 217 3.06 -20.91 -6.96
CA ASN A 217 2.08 -21.88 -6.49
C ASN A 217 0.80 -21.78 -7.32
N TYR A 218 0.38 -22.90 -7.92
CA TYR A 218 -0.79 -22.99 -8.78
C TYR A 218 -1.76 -24.07 -8.32
N THR A 219 -3.05 -23.83 -8.58
CA THR A 219 -4.13 -24.80 -8.43
C THR A 219 -4.75 -25.09 -9.79
N LEU A 220 -4.86 -26.37 -10.13
CA LEU A 220 -5.65 -26.85 -11.27
C LEU A 220 -7.13 -26.93 -10.86
N VAL A 221 -7.97 -26.04 -11.36
CA VAL A 221 -9.30 -25.77 -10.79
C VAL A 221 -10.38 -26.78 -11.18
N ASN A 222 -10.23 -27.47 -12.32
CA ASN A 222 -11.27 -28.40 -12.81
C ASN A 222 -10.92 -29.88 -12.62
N VAL A 223 -9.65 -30.21 -12.48
CA VAL A 223 -9.14 -31.59 -12.50
C VAL A 223 -8.66 -32.06 -11.13
N THR A 224 -8.57 -33.38 -10.97
CA THR A 224 -7.88 -34.03 -9.84
C THR A 224 -6.63 -34.73 -10.34
N LYS A 225 -5.65 -34.97 -9.46
CA LYS A 225 -4.43 -35.70 -9.79
C LYS A 225 -4.70 -37.06 -10.43
N ALA A 226 -5.72 -37.77 -9.95
CA ALA A 226 -6.10 -39.10 -10.44
C ALA A 226 -6.60 -39.11 -11.89
N GLN A 227 -7.00 -37.94 -12.42
CA GLN A 227 -7.53 -37.78 -13.77
C GLN A 227 -6.48 -37.32 -14.78
N LEU A 228 -5.23 -37.05 -14.34
CA LEU A 228 -4.20 -36.42 -15.15
C LEU A 228 -3.03 -37.37 -15.42
N ASP A 229 -2.58 -37.46 -16.68
CA ASP A 229 -1.24 -37.98 -16.97
C ASP A 229 -0.20 -36.90 -16.70
N THR A 230 0.41 -36.99 -15.52
CA THR A 230 1.34 -35.98 -15.03
C THR A 230 2.65 -35.89 -15.81
N LEU A 231 3.05 -36.91 -16.58
CA LEU A 231 4.38 -36.94 -17.20
C LEU A 231 4.43 -36.10 -18.48
N ASP A 232 3.43 -36.26 -19.34
CA ASP A 232 3.35 -35.54 -20.62
C ASP A 232 3.04 -34.06 -20.41
N VAL A 233 2.10 -33.74 -19.50
CA VAL A 233 1.76 -32.37 -19.13
C VAL A 233 2.97 -31.64 -18.55
N LYS A 234 3.75 -32.31 -17.68
CA LYS A 234 4.98 -31.72 -17.12
C LYS A 234 5.99 -31.38 -18.20
N ARG A 235 6.25 -32.27 -19.17
CA ARG A 235 7.22 -32.04 -20.25
C ARG A 235 6.83 -30.85 -21.13
N GLN A 236 5.54 -30.72 -21.43
CA GLN A 236 5.03 -29.59 -22.21
C GLN A 236 5.20 -28.27 -21.45
N LEU A 237 4.72 -28.22 -20.20
CA LEU A 237 4.83 -27.02 -19.36
C LEU A 237 6.29 -26.61 -19.12
N GLU A 238 7.21 -27.56 -18.92
CA GLU A 238 8.63 -27.26 -18.79
C GLU A 238 9.18 -26.55 -20.03
N THR A 239 8.84 -27.02 -21.22
CA THR A 239 9.25 -26.40 -22.48
C THR A 239 8.73 -24.96 -22.59
N ASP A 240 7.45 -24.76 -22.26
CA ASP A 240 6.81 -23.45 -22.31
C ASP A 240 7.40 -22.48 -21.28
N MET A 241 7.66 -22.94 -20.05
CA MET A 241 8.25 -22.12 -18.99
C MET A 241 9.70 -21.74 -19.30
N ILE A 242 10.49 -22.64 -19.90
CA ILE A 242 11.83 -22.29 -20.40
C ILE A 242 11.73 -21.19 -21.45
N HIS A 243 10.78 -21.29 -22.38
CA HIS A 243 10.59 -20.27 -23.42
C HIS A 243 10.24 -18.91 -22.80
N VAL A 244 9.26 -18.87 -21.88
CA VAL A 244 8.85 -17.64 -21.17
C VAL A 244 10.03 -17.02 -20.42
N LEU A 245 10.80 -17.81 -19.68
CA LEU A 245 11.97 -17.33 -18.94
C LEU A 245 13.08 -16.81 -19.85
N ARG A 246 13.13 -17.21 -21.13
CA ARG A 246 14.08 -16.68 -22.11
C ARG A 246 13.61 -15.38 -22.76
N THR A 247 12.32 -15.30 -23.12
CA THR A 247 11.83 -14.28 -24.06
C THR A 247 11.05 -13.16 -23.38
N ASN A 248 10.43 -13.40 -22.22
CA ASN A 248 9.58 -12.43 -21.57
C ASN A 248 10.42 -11.37 -20.83
N VAL A 249 10.03 -10.09 -20.99
CA VAL A 249 10.62 -8.95 -20.28
C VAL A 249 10.36 -9.05 -18.77
N GLY A 250 9.18 -9.51 -18.35
CA GLY A 250 8.84 -9.70 -16.94
C GLY A 250 9.66 -10.79 -16.23
N ALA A 251 10.36 -11.64 -17.00
CA ALA A 251 11.25 -12.67 -16.45
C ALA A 251 12.73 -12.21 -16.35
N GLN A 252 13.05 -10.94 -16.64
CA GLN A 252 14.42 -10.40 -16.59
C GLN A 252 15.08 -10.63 -15.23
N VAL A 253 14.36 -10.36 -14.13
CA VAL A 253 14.86 -10.53 -12.77
C VAL A 253 15.45 -11.92 -12.50
N PHE A 254 14.83 -12.98 -13.07
CA PHE A 254 15.32 -14.35 -12.90
C PHE A 254 16.59 -14.62 -13.72
N ARG A 255 16.72 -13.97 -14.88
CA ARG A 255 17.92 -14.07 -15.72
C ARG A 255 19.10 -13.34 -15.11
N ASP A 256 18.87 -12.11 -14.65
CA ASP A 256 19.89 -11.24 -14.07
C ASP A 256 20.50 -11.86 -12.80
N HIS A 257 19.66 -12.53 -12.01
CA HIS A 257 20.07 -13.15 -10.74
C HIS A 257 20.32 -14.66 -10.82
N LYS A 258 20.29 -15.28 -12.01
CA LYS A 258 20.49 -16.74 -12.20
C LYS A 258 19.64 -17.57 -11.22
N THR A 259 18.35 -17.24 -11.13
CA THR A 259 17.40 -17.84 -10.17
C THR A 259 16.79 -19.13 -10.69
N THR A 260 16.74 -20.16 -9.84
CA THR A 260 15.95 -21.36 -10.16
C THR A 260 14.46 -21.05 -9.99
N VAL A 261 13.63 -21.33 -11.01
CA VAL A 261 12.19 -21.06 -10.94
C VAL A 261 11.42 -22.38 -10.85
N VAL A 262 10.58 -22.51 -9.82
CA VAL A 262 9.77 -23.69 -9.53
C VAL A 262 8.29 -23.35 -9.70
N TYR A 263 7.58 -24.11 -10.51
CA TYR A 263 6.13 -24.01 -10.69
C TYR A 263 5.51 -25.23 -10.01
N ARG A 264 4.85 -25.01 -8.86
CA ARG A 264 4.24 -26.06 -8.04
C ARG A 264 2.75 -26.13 -8.29
N TYR A 265 2.26 -27.31 -8.70
CA TYR A 265 0.85 -27.52 -9.02
C TYR A 265 0.16 -28.42 -8.00
N HIS A 266 -0.98 -27.96 -7.50
CA HIS A 266 -1.94 -28.71 -6.71
C HIS A 266 -3.24 -28.87 -7.51
N ASP A 267 -4.03 -29.89 -7.20
CA ASP A 267 -5.34 -30.07 -7.81
C ASP A 267 -6.43 -29.31 -7.03
N LYS A 268 -7.67 -29.36 -7.51
CA LYS A 268 -8.80 -28.66 -6.87
C LYS A 268 -9.10 -29.11 -5.43
N ASN A 269 -8.55 -30.23 -4.99
CA ASN A 269 -8.65 -30.75 -3.62
C ASN A 269 -7.38 -30.48 -2.80
N ASP A 270 -6.51 -29.56 -3.27
CA ASP A 270 -5.22 -29.22 -2.67
C ASP A 270 -4.20 -30.38 -2.65
N ALA A 271 -4.45 -31.44 -3.43
CA ALA A 271 -3.50 -32.55 -3.52
C ALA A 271 -2.34 -32.20 -4.44
N TYR A 272 -1.10 -32.38 -3.96
CA TYR A 272 0.11 -32.13 -4.75
C TYR A 272 0.13 -32.98 -6.03
N VAL A 273 0.23 -32.33 -7.20
CA VAL A 273 0.26 -32.97 -8.52
C VAL A 273 1.72 -33.19 -8.95
N PHE A 274 2.42 -32.12 -9.32
CA PHE A 274 3.84 -32.13 -9.72
C PHE A 274 4.49 -30.74 -9.59
N ASN A 275 5.82 -30.71 -9.68
CA ASN A 275 6.61 -29.50 -9.89
C ASN A 275 7.26 -29.50 -11.28
N VAL A 276 7.30 -28.33 -11.91
CA VAL A 276 8.19 -28.02 -13.01
C VAL A 276 9.32 -27.16 -12.45
N THR A 277 10.56 -27.59 -12.63
CA THR A 277 11.74 -26.87 -12.13
C THR A 277 12.58 -26.44 -13.31
N VAL A 278 12.80 -25.14 -13.45
CA VAL A 278 13.65 -24.58 -14.50
C VAL A 278 14.87 -23.93 -13.88
N THR A 279 16.05 -24.50 -14.14
CA THR A 279 17.32 -23.99 -13.62
C THR A 279 17.92 -22.93 -14.55
N PRO A 280 18.88 -22.11 -14.06
CA PRO A 280 19.53 -21.07 -14.87
C PRO A 280 20.16 -21.58 -16.16
N GLU A 281 20.71 -22.79 -16.12
CA GLU A 281 21.35 -23.42 -17.28
C GLU A 281 20.33 -23.74 -18.38
N MET A 282 19.08 -24.01 -18.01
CA MET A 282 18.01 -24.36 -18.93
C MET A 282 17.52 -23.14 -19.72
N TYR A 283 17.54 -21.93 -19.16
CA TYR A 283 17.13 -20.70 -19.85
C TYR A 283 18.30 -19.79 -20.26
N SER A 284 19.54 -20.15 -19.96
CA SER A 284 20.71 -19.41 -20.43
C SER A 284 20.89 -19.56 -21.95
N LEU A 285 21.10 -18.42 -22.64
CA LEU A 285 21.28 -18.36 -24.10
C LEU A 285 22.60 -19.00 -24.59
N LEU A 286 23.50 -19.40 -23.69
CA LEU A 286 24.80 -20.01 -24.02
C LEU A 286 24.73 -21.45 -24.56
N ASN A 287 23.54 -22.09 -24.54
CA ASN A 287 23.36 -23.50 -24.91
C ASN A 287 22.53 -23.74 -26.19
N MET A 288 22.54 -22.82 -27.17
CA MET A 288 21.90 -23.11 -28.44
C MET A 288 22.73 -24.09 -29.28
N PRO A 289 22.18 -25.23 -29.74
CA PRO A 289 22.69 -25.82 -30.97
C PRO A 289 22.46 -24.81 -32.10
N VAL A 290 23.54 -24.47 -32.82
CA VAL A 290 23.47 -23.67 -34.04
C VAL A 290 22.49 -24.36 -34.98
N GLN A 291 21.35 -23.74 -35.23
CA GLN A 291 20.44 -24.18 -36.29
C GLN A 291 21.15 -23.88 -37.62
N THR A 292 21.90 -24.85 -38.13
CA THR A 292 22.40 -24.80 -39.51
C THR A 292 21.21 -25.05 -40.42
N ASN A 293 20.68 -23.97 -41.00
CA ASN A 293 19.71 -24.04 -42.07
C ASN A 293 20.40 -24.67 -43.29
N ASN A 294 19.98 -25.89 -43.66
CA ASN A 294 20.22 -26.48 -44.98
C ASN A 294 19.03 -26.19 -45.89
#